data_AF-A0A6J6T4F6-F1
#
_entry.id   AF-A0A6J6T4F6-F1
#
_cell.length_a   1.000
_cell.length_b   1.000
_cell.length_c   1.000
_cell.angle_alpha   90.00
_cell.angle_beta   90.00
_cell.angle_gamma   90.00
#
_symmetry.space_group_name_H-M   'P 1'
#
loop_
_entity.id
_entity.type
_entity.pdbx_description
1 polymer ?
#
loop_
_entity_poly.entity_id
_entity_poly.type
_entity_poly.pdbx_seq_one_letter_code
_entity_poly.pdbx_strand_id
1 'polypeptide(L)'
;MNPTPLGTEEVLAMVQDVVARLVTPRFGRLGAGEVASKRRPGDLVTVADREAEVELTRLLRARQPGVLVVGEEAVHADPTLVRALPHAEHAFTLDPVDGTRHFVAGSPDHATMLAELRRGEVVRSWIWQPQHGHAYLAERGAGAWRDGHRLSPGPRRPGPPRPTGTCCGVDYPRLASGEADLAAYLKQKPWDHLPGGLLLAEAGGSVRRWGPLLVARSGRGD
;
A
#
# COMPACT_ATOMS: atom_id res chain seq x y z
N MET A 1 -22.65 -15.10 17.10
CA MET A 1 -22.54 -15.13 15.63
C MET A 1 -21.19 -14.55 15.27
N ASN A 2 -20.35 -15.28 14.53
CA ASN A 2 -19.12 -14.70 14.01
C ASN A 2 -19.50 -13.64 12.95
N PRO A 3 -18.89 -12.45 12.97
CA PRO A 3 -19.16 -11.45 11.94
C PRO A 3 -18.79 -12.00 10.56
N THR A 4 -19.61 -11.72 9.56
CA THR A 4 -19.31 -12.04 8.17
C THR A 4 -18.00 -11.36 7.76
N PRO A 5 -17.04 -12.07 7.15
CA PRO A 5 -15.80 -11.46 6.67
C PRO A 5 -16.08 -10.30 5.71
N LEU A 6 -15.33 -9.20 5.83
CA LEU A 6 -15.45 -8.07 4.91
C LEU A 6 -15.07 -8.48 3.48
N GLY A 7 -15.93 -8.17 2.52
CA GLY A 7 -15.66 -8.38 1.09
C GLY A 7 -14.57 -7.44 0.56
N THR A 8 -13.90 -7.83 -0.52
CA THR A 8 -12.77 -7.06 -1.08
C THR A 8 -13.20 -5.70 -1.61
N GLU A 9 -14.33 -5.66 -2.31
CA GLU A 9 -14.96 -4.41 -2.77
C GLU A 9 -15.46 -3.54 -1.61
N GLU A 10 -15.94 -4.16 -0.53
CA GLU A 10 -16.38 -3.42 0.66
C GLU A 10 -15.22 -2.70 1.36
N VAL A 11 -14.06 -3.37 1.45
CA VAL A 11 -12.83 -2.74 1.96
C VAL A 11 -12.35 -1.65 1.00
N LEU A 12 -12.41 -1.86 -0.32
CA LEU A 12 -12.04 -0.83 -1.29
C LEU A 12 -12.93 0.42 -1.14
N ALA A 13 -14.24 0.24 -1.08
CA ALA A 13 -15.20 1.33 -0.90
C ALA A 13 -14.95 2.09 0.42
N MET A 14 -14.62 1.37 1.50
CA MET A 14 -14.22 1.97 2.78
C MET A 14 -12.96 2.84 2.63
N VAL A 15 -11.93 2.34 1.95
CA VAL A 15 -10.69 3.10 1.69
C VAL A 15 -10.98 4.34 0.86
N GLN A 16 -11.73 4.20 -0.24
CA GLN A 16 -12.08 5.31 -1.12
C GLN A 16 -12.89 6.40 -0.42
N ASP A 17 -13.87 6.03 0.41
CA ASP A 17 -14.64 6.98 1.22
C ASP A 17 -13.75 7.77 2.18
N VAL A 18 -12.89 7.09 2.95
CA VAL A 18 -11.99 7.77 3.90
C VAL A 18 -11.04 8.70 3.17
N VAL A 19 -10.44 8.23 2.06
CA VAL A 19 -9.51 9.03 1.25
C VAL A 19 -10.20 10.26 0.68
N ALA A 20 -11.42 10.12 0.14
CA ALA A 20 -12.19 11.23 -0.39
C ALA A 20 -12.53 12.29 0.67
N ARG A 21 -12.81 11.86 1.91
CA ARG A 21 -13.15 12.76 3.02
C ARG A 21 -11.93 13.41 3.68
N LEU A 22 -10.83 12.67 3.85
CA LEU A 22 -9.73 13.06 4.74
C LEU A 22 -8.39 13.31 4.03
N VAL A 23 -8.16 12.71 2.86
CA VAL A 23 -6.87 12.83 2.16
C VAL A 23 -6.98 13.77 0.96
N THR A 24 -7.88 13.49 0.02
CA THR A 24 -8.03 14.26 -1.23
C THR A 24 -8.23 15.77 -1.03
N PRO A 25 -9.03 16.26 -0.05
CA PRO A 25 -9.23 17.70 0.15
C PRO A 25 -7.94 18.47 0.51
N ARG A 26 -6.92 17.77 1.00
CA ARG A 26 -5.65 18.33 1.47
C ARG A 26 -4.53 18.25 0.44
N PHE A 27 -4.76 17.55 -0.68
CA PHE A 27 -3.80 17.39 -1.76
C PHE A 27 -3.30 18.74 -2.31
N GLY A 28 -2.00 19.03 -2.17
CA GLY A 28 -1.38 20.29 -2.58
C GLY A 28 -1.93 21.55 -1.88
N ARG A 29 -2.68 21.39 -0.78
CA ARG A 29 -3.39 22.48 -0.08
C ARG A 29 -3.03 22.60 1.41
N LEU A 30 -2.08 21.80 1.89
CA LEU A 30 -1.67 21.81 3.30
C LEU A 30 -0.97 23.13 3.67
N GLY A 31 -1.44 23.76 4.75
CA GLY A 31 -0.84 24.95 5.33
C GLY A 31 0.37 24.66 6.22
N ALA A 32 1.07 25.74 6.61
CA ALA A 32 2.11 25.65 7.63
C ALA A 32 1.51 25.18 8.97
N GLY A 33 1.98 24.03 9.49
CA GLY A 33 1.46 23.39 10.70
C GLY A 33 0.64 22.13 10.45
N GLU A 34 0.15 21.91 9.23
CA GLU A 34 -0.48 20.64 8.83
C GLU A 34 0.51 19.61 8.29
N VAL A 35 1.78 20.01 8.15
CA VAL A 35 2.93 19.17 7.81
C VAL A 35 3.88 19.19 9.01
N ALA A 36 4.20 18.01 9.53
CA ALA A 36 5.23 17.82 10.54
C ALA A 36 6.38 16.99 9.98
N SER A 37 7.61 17.35 10.35
CA SER A 37 8.78 16.50 10.12
C SER A 37 8.79 15.38 11.17
N LYS A 38 8.89 14.12 10.74
CA LYS A 38 9.24 12.99 11.61
C LYS A 38 10.70 13.12 12.07
N ARG A 39 11.13 12.27 12.99
CA ARG A 39 12.47 12.27 13.63
C ARG A 39 13.68 12.32 12.68
N ARG A 40 13.51 12.08 11.38
CA ARG A 40 14.57 12.12 10.37
C ARG A 40 14.33 13.25 9.37
N PRO A 41 15.37 14.00 8.96
CA PRO A 41 15.26 15.01 7.92
C PRO A 41 14.61 14.46 6.64
N GLY A 42 13.54 15.12 6.20
CA GLY A 42 12.78 14.78 4.99
C GLY A 42 11.70 13.72 5.16
N ASP A 43 11.55 13.08 6.31
CA ASP A 43 10.44 12.16 6.58
C ASP A 43 9.24 13.01 7.04
N LEU A 44 8.21 13.15 6.20
CA LEU A 44 7.06 14.03 6.45
C LEU A 44 5.87 13.20 6.93
N VAL A 45 5.02 13.82 7.75
CA VAL A 45 3.68 13.34 8.07
C VAL A 45 2.74 14.53 8.01
N THR A 46 1.53 14.31 7.51
CA THR A 46 0.51 15.34 7.47
C THR A 46 -0.66 14.99 8.38
N VAL A 47 -1.55 15.96 8.58
CA VAL A 47 -2.82 15.71 9.26
C VAL A 47 -3.67 14.67 8.50
N ALA A 48 -3.57 14.62 7.16
CA ALA A 48 -4.26 13.61 6.36
C ALA A 48 -3.83 12.19 6.71
N ASP A 49 -2.52 11.93 6.88
CA ASP A 49 -2.00 10.61 7.24
C ASP A 49 -2.61 10.12 8.55
N ARG A 50 -2.54 10.96 9.59
CA ARG A 50 -3.01 10.62 10.94
C ARG A 50 -4.52 10.41 10.99
N GLU A 51 -5.29 11.34 10.43
CA GLU A 51 -6.76 11.26 10.46
C GLU A 51 -7.28 10.06 9.68
N ALA A 52 -6.69 9.77 8.51
CA ALA A 52 -7.06 8.61 7.71
C ALA A 52 -6.68 7.29 8.40
N GLU A 53 -5.52 7.20 9.05
CA GLU A 53 -5.13 6.01 9.82
C GLU A 53 -6.10 5.73 10.97
N VAL A 54 -6.45 6.76 11.74
CA VAL A 54 -7.39 6.66 12.86
C VAL A 54 -8.76 6.18 12.37
N GLU A 55 -9.28 6.79 11.31
CA GLU A 55 -10.61 6.47 10.81
C GLU A 55 -10.68 5.06 10.18
N LEU A 56 -9.72 4.68 9.34
CA LEU A 56 -9.67 3.33 8.77
C LEU A 56 -9.49 2.27 9.85
N THR A 57 -8.63 2.52 10.85
CA THR A 57 -8.46 1.62 11.99
C THR A 57 -9.76 1.45 12.77
N ARG A 58 -10.49 2.54 13.02
CA ARG A 58 -11.79 2.50 13.71
C ARG A 58 -12.82 1.69 12.91
N LEU A 59 -12.94 1.94 11.61
CA LEU A 59 -13.89 1.25 10.74
C LEU A 59 -13.58 -0.25 10.63
N LEU A 60 -12.31 -0.62 10.42
CA LEU A 60 -11.89 -2.02 10.36
C LEU A 60 -12.18 -2.76 11.67
N ARG A 61 -11.86 -2.16 12.83
CA ARG A 61 -12.12 -2.76 14.14
C ARG A 61 -13.61 -2.89 14.47
N ALA A 62 -14.42 -1.93 14.03
CA ALA A 62 -15.87 -1.98 14.23
C ALA A 62 -16.51 -3.15 13.44
N ARG A 63 -16.00 -3.44 12.24
CA ARG A 63 -16.49 -4.51 11.39
C ARG A 63 -15.86 -5.87 11.70
N GLN A 64 -14.62 -5.89 12.17
CA GLN A 64 -13.85 -7.10 12.46
C GLN A 64 -13.25 -7.02 13.87
N PRO A 65 -14.05 -7.28 14.92
CA PRO A 65 -13.59 -7.27 16.31
C PRO A 65 -12.36 -8.17 16.52
N GLY A 66 -11.36 -7.66 17.22
CA GLY A 66 -10.11 -8.38 17.50
C GLY A 66 -9.04 -8.29 16.40
N VAL A 67 -9.31 -7.61 15.27
CA VAL A 67 -8.30 -7.39 14.24
C VAL A 67 -7.17 -6.48 14.73
N LEU A 68 -5.93 -6.90 14.48
CA LEU A 68 -4.76 -6.04 14.64
C LEU A 68 -4.66 -5.10 13.45
N VAL A 69 -4.51 -3.79 13.66
CA VAL A 69 -4.21 -2.85 12.57
C VAL A 69 -2.86 -2.21 12.88
N VAL A 70 -1.94 -2.29 11.93
CA VAL A 70 -0.56 -1.79 12.04
C VAL A 70 -0.33 -0.77 10.94
N GLY A 71 -0.56 0.50 11.27
CA GLY A 71 -0.29 1.62 10.39
C GLY A 71 1.08 2.26 10.63
N GLU A 72 1.52 3.07 9.68
CA GLU A 72 2.79 3.79 9.80
C GLU A 72 2.86 4.69 11.04
N GLU A 73 1.78 5.44 11.31
CA GLU A 73 1.76 6.42 12.41
C GLU A 73 1.64 5.74 13.77
N ALA A 74 0.84 4.67 13.87
CA ALA A 74 0.78 3.84 15.07
C ALA A 74 2.14 3.21 15.38
N VAL A 75 2.87 2.73 14.38
CA VAL A 75 4.21 2.14 14.59
C VAL A 75 5.26 3.21 14.90
N HIS A 76 5.09 4.44 14.41
CA HIS A 76 5.91 5.55 14.85
C HIS A 76 5.76 5.82 16.36
N ALA A 77 4.53 5.73 16.87
CA ALA A 77 4.23 5.90 18.29
C ALA A 77 4.66 4.68 19.14
N ASP A 78 4.43 3.47 18.64
CA ASP A 78 4.83 2.21 19.27
C ASP A 78 5.49 1.26 18.25
N PRO A 79 6.84 1.26 18.18
CA PRO A 79 7.58 0.38 17.27
C PRO A 79 7.39 -1.11 17.51
N THR A 80 6.85 -1.52 18.67
CA THR A 80 6.67 -2.94 19.01
C THR A 80 5.48 -3.57 18.28
N LEU A 81 4.50 -2.77 17.84
CA LEU A 81 3.31 -3.23 17.11
C LEU A 81 3.68 -4.07 15.87
N VAL A 82 4.76 -3.70 15.18
CA VAL A 82 5.19 -4.41 13.97
C VAL A 82 5.60 -5.86 14.26
N ARG A 83 6.04 -6.17 15.49
CA ARG A 83 6.46 -7.51 15.91
C ARG A 83 5.28 -8.45 16.12
N ALA A 84 4.07 -7.90 16.30
CA ALA A 84 2.86 -8.71 16.45
C ALA A 84 2.30 -9.23 15.12
N LEU A 85 2.65 -8.60 13.99
CA LEU A 85 2.12 -8.96 12.66
C LEU A 85 2.25 -10.45 12.30
N PRO A 86 3.43 -11.11 12.47
CA PRO A 86 3.57 -12.52 12.10
C PRO A 86 2.76 -13.48 12.96
N HIS A 87 2.32 -13.04 14.14
CA HIS A 87 1.65 -13.87 15.15
C HIS A 87 0.14 -13.56 15.27
N ALA A 88 -0.33 -12.51 14.60
CA ALA A 88 -1.74 -12.15 14.63
C ALA A 88 -2.55 -13.16 13.79
N GLU A 89 -3.61 -13.71 14.39
CA GLU A 89 -4.60 -14.52 13.66
C GLU A 89 -5.18 -13.73 12.48
N HIS A 90 -5.37 -12.42 12.68
CA HIS A 90 -5.91 -11.51 11.69
C HIS A 90 -5.31 -10.11 11.90
N ALA A 91 -4.66 -9.59 10.87
CA ALA A 91 -4.16 -8.22 10.87
C ALA A 91 -4.43 -7.48 9.56
N PHE A 92 -4.33 -6.15 9.61
CA PHE A 92 -4.12 -5.29 8.46
C PHE A 92 -2.84 -4.46 8.65
N THR A 93 -2.09 -4.26 7.57
CA THR A 93 -1.12 -3.16 7.48
C THR A 93 -1.70 -2.02 6.68
N LEU A 94 -1.42 -0.77 7.08
CA LEU A 94 -1.99 0.44 6.49
C LEU A 94 -0.91 1.50 6.26
N ASP A 95 -0.80 2.00 5.04
CA ASP A 95 -0.15 3.26 4.73
C ASP A 95 -1.22 4.23 4.20
N PRO A 96 -1.62 5.25 4.99
CA PRO A 96 -2.66 6.17 4.57
C PRO A 96 -2.24 7.04 3.38
N VAL A 97 -0.97 7.42 3.27
CA VAL A 97 -0.42 8.28 2.20
C VAL A 97 1.04 7.87 1.91
N ASP A 98 1.20 6.80 1.13
CA ASP A 98 2.50 6.45 0.55
C ASP A 98 2.90 7.55 -0.44
N GLY A 99 4.15 8.01 -0.31
CA GLY A 99 4.63 9.16 -1.08
C GLY A 99 4.19 10.51 -0.51
N THR A 100 4.13 10.67 0.82
CA THR A 100 3.77 11.94 1.51
C THR A 100 4.45 13.19 0.93
N ARG A 101 5.71 13.09 0.47
CA ARG A 101 6.40 14.20 -0.20
C ARG A 101 5.74 14.60 -1.52
N HIS A 102 5.34 13.63 -2.33
CA HIS A 102 4.61 13.87 -3.58
C HIS A 102 3.24 14.47 -3.28
N PHE A 103 2.54 13.95 -2.27
CA PHE A 103 1.27 14.49 -1.80
C PHE A 103 1.37 15.97 -1.38
N VAL A 104 2.36 16.31 -0.55
CA VAL A 104 2.62 17.70 -0.12
C VAL A 104 3.00 18.59 -1.30
N ALA A 105 3.77 18.07 -2.26
CA ALA A 105 4.17 18.79 -3.47
C ALA A 105 3.05 18.91 -4.52
N GLY A 106 1.87 18.33 -4.30
CA GLY A 106 0.78 18.33 -5.27
C GLY A 106 1.03 17.43 -6.50
N SER A 107 1.88 16.42 -6.37
CA SER A 107 2.13 15.40 -7.40
C SER A 107 1.08 14.28 -7.32
N PRO A 108 0.49 13.85 -8.46
CA PRO A 108 -0.52 12.79 -8.46
C PRO A 108 0.05 11.42 -8.02
N ASP A 109 1.37 11.28 -7.96
CA ASP A 109 2.06 10.05 -7.63
C ASP A 109 2.15 9.80 -6.11
N HIS A 110 1.00 9.48 -5.52
CA HIS A 110 0.86 8.97 -4.15
C HIS A 110 -0.28 7.94 -4.10
N ALA A 111 -0.35 7.17 -3.02
CA ALA A 111 -1.41 6.17 -2.86
C ALA A 111 -1.77 5.93 -1.40
N THR A 112 -2.94 5.37 -1.17
CA THR A 112 -3.28 4.69 0.09
C THR A 112 -3.10 3.20 -0.11
N MET A 113 -2.38 2.53 0.79
CA MET A 113 -2.06 1.11 0.67
C MET A 113 -2.53 0.31 1.88
N LEU A 114 -3.12 -0.85 1.63
CA LEU A 114 -3.63 -1.74 2.65
C LEU A 114 -3.30 -3.19 2.29
N ALA A 115 -2.92 -4.00 3.27
CA ALA A 115 -2.82 -5.44 3.10
C ALA A 115 -3.46 -6.15 4.29
N GLU A 116 -4.19 -7.21 4.00
CA GLU A 116 -4.79 -8.08 5.00
C GLU A 116 -3.92 -9.32 5.20
N LEU A 117 -3.70 -9.66 6.46
CA LEU A 117 -2.97 -10.85 6.87
C LEU A 117 -3.88 -11.81 7.63
N ARG A 118 -3.66 -13.10 7.43
CA ARG A 118 -4.18 -14.20 8.24
C ARG A 118 -3.01 -15.06 8.69
N ARG A 119 -2.82 -15.18 10.01
CA ARG A 119 -1.71 -15.96 10.61
C ARG A 119 -0.34 -15.65 9.98
N GLY A 120 -0.06 -14.36 9.81
CA GLY A 120 1.18 -13.87 9.20
C GLY A 120 1.28 -13.95 7.68
N GLU A 121 0.30 -14.55 6.98
CA GLU A 121 0.29 -14.61 5.51
C GLU A 121 -0.57 -13.49 4.91
N VAL A 122 -0.04 -12.76 3.92
CA VAL A 122 -0.78 -11.71 3.21
C VAL A 122 -1.80 -12.34 2.27
N VAL A 123 -3.09 -12.21 2.57
CA VAL A 123 -4.17 -12.88 1.81
C VAL A 123 -4.84 -11.96 0.79
N ARG A 124 -4.89 -10.65 1.06
CA ARG A 124 -5.47 -9.64 0.16
C ARG A 124 -4.71 -8.32 0.25
N SER A 125 -4.75 -7.51 -0.81
CA SER A 125 -4.14 -6.19 -0.83
C SER A 125 -4.94 -5.19 -1.67
N TRP A 126 -4.85 -3.92 -1.28
CA TRP A 126 -5.43 -2.77 -1.95
C TRP A 126 -4.37 -1.68 -2.10
N ILE A 127 -4.30 -1.09 -3.29
CA ILE A 127 -3.57 0.16 -3.54
C ILE A 127 -4.52 1.09 -4.27
N TRP A 128 -4.85 2.21 -3.65
CA TRP A 128 -5.72 3.24 -4.22
C TRP A 128 -4.92 4.47 -4.57
N GLN A 129 -4.91 4.85 -5.86
CA GLN A 129 -4.24 6.05 -6.36
C GLN A 129 -5.29 7.13 -6.66
N PRO A 130 -5.61 8.02 -5.70
CA PRO A 130 -6.80 8.88 -5.78
C PRO A 130 -6.77 9.84 -6.98
N GLN A 131 -5.60 10.36 -7.34
CA GLN A 131 -5.49 11.37 -8.40
C GLN A 131 -5.41 10.75 -9.79
N HIS A 132 -5.02 9.48 -9.85
CA HIS A 132 -5.06 8.68 -11.08
C HIS A 132 -6.42 7.99 -11.27
N GLY A 133 -7.23 7.88 -10.21
CA GLY A 133 -8.52 7.23 -10.24
C GLY A 133 -8.44 5.71 -10.43
N HIS A 134 -7.32 5.09 -10.03
CA HIS A 134 -7.05 3.66 -10.24
C HIS A 134 -6.96 2.90 -8.91
N ALA A 135 -7.72 1.81 -8.82
CA ALA A 135 -7.64 0.84 -7.75
C ALA A 135 -6.93 -0.43 -8.22
N TYR A 136 -5.93 -0.86 -7.47
CA TYR A 136 -5.23 -2.11 -7.68
C TYR A 136 -5.54 -3.06 -6.54
N LEU A 137 -6.00 -4.25 -6.89
CA LEU A 137 -6.43 -5.28 -5.95
C LEU A 137 -5.65 -6.56 -6.21
N ALA A 138 -5.36 -7.32 -5.16
CA ALA A 138 -4.94 -8.70 -5.32
C ALA A 138 -5.48 -9.57 -4.20
N GLU A 139 -5.75 -10.81 -4.55
CA GLU A 139 -6.15 -11.86 -3.63
C GLU A 139 -5.26 -13.07 -3.90
N ARG A 140 -4.69 -13.62 -2.83
CA ARG A 140 -3.72 -14.71 -2.92
C ARG A 140 -4.30 -15.89 -3.70
N GLY A 141 -3.59 -16.32 -4.75
CA GLY A 141 -3.96 -17.43 -5.62
C GLY A 141 -5.11 -17.13 -6.58
N ALA A 142 -5.75 -15.96 -6.48
CA ALA A 142 -6.83 -15.56 -7.38
C ALA A 142 -6.35 -14.52 -8.40
N GLY A 143 -5.23 -13.83 -8.20
CA GLY A 143 -4.66 -12.88 -9.16
C GLY A 143 -4.62 -11.43 -8.69
N ALA A 144 -4.30 -10.57 -9.65
CA ALA A 144 -4.19 -9.13 -9.49
C ALA A 144 -5.12 -8.42 -10.50
N TRP A 145 -5.69 -7.29 -10.11
CA TRP A 145 -6.63 -6.51 -10.91
C TRP A 145 -6.34 -5.02 -10.81
N ARG A 146 -6.68 -4.30 -11.88
CA ARG A 146 -6.80 -2.84 -11.93
C ARG A 146 -8.21 -2.51 -12.38
N ASP A 147 -8.98 -1.83 -11.54
CA ASP A 147 -10.36 -1.39 -11.84
C ASP A 147 -11.25 -2.52 -12.42
N GLY A 148 -11.17 -3.71 -11.80
CA GLY A 148 -11.91 -4.91 -12.23
C GLY A 148 -11.30 -5.66 -13.43
N HIS A 149 -10.30 -5.10 -14.12
CA HIS A 149 -9.58 -5.77 -15.19
C HIS A 149 -8.39 -6.57 -14.64
N ARG A 150 -8.33 -7.86 -14.93
CA ARG A 150 -7.22 -8.72 -14.50
C ARG A 150 -5.91 -8.22 -15.11
N LEU A 151 -4.90 -8.05 -14.25
CA LEU A 151 -3.52 -7.82 -14.66
C LEU A 151 -2.90 -9.15 -15.10
N SER A 152 -2.21 -9.12 -16.23
CA SER A 152 -1.47 -10.27 -16.75
C SER A 152 -0.03 -9.86 -17.02
N PRO A 153 0.96 -10.71 -16.71
CA PRO A 153 2.32 -10.48 -17.13
C PRO A 153 2.36 -10.40 -18.66
N GLY A 154 2.56 -9.20 -19.18
CA GLY A 154 2.71 -8.99 -20.62
C GLY A 154 3.96 -9.71 -21.16
N PRO A 155 4.11 -9.83 -22.48
CA PRO A 155 5.28 -10.47 -23.07
C PRO A 155 6.56 -9.73 -22.65
N ARG A 156 7.67 -10.47 -22.51
CA ARG A 156 8.98 -9.86 -22.30
C ARG A 156 9.28 -8.90 -23.44
N ARG A 157 9.76 -7.71 -23.06
CA ARG A 157 10.23 -6.71 -24.02
C ARG A 157 11.74 -6.85 -24.19
N PRO A 158 12.26 -6.81 -25.42
CA PRO A 158 13.70 -6.74 -25.64
C PRO A 158 14.26 -5.41 -25.14
N GLY A 159 15.51 -5.40 -24.68
CA GLY A 159 16.21 -4.21 -24.18
C GLY A 159 16.54 -4.27 -22.68
N PRO A 160 17.17 -3.21 -22.15
CA PRO A 160 17.49 -3.13 -20.72
C PRO A 160 16.22 -2.99 -19.87
N PRO A 161 16.22 -3.44 -18.60
CA PRO A 161 15.10 -3.24 -17.68
C PRO A 161 14.78 -1.76 -17.48
N ARG A 162 13.49 -1.40 -17.54
CA ARG A 162 13.02 -0.04 -17.24
C ARG A 162 12.83 0.13 -15.73
N PRO A 163 13.62 0.98 -15.05
CA PRO A 163 13.47 1.17 -13.61
C PRO A 163 12.29 2.09 -13.27
N THR A 164 11.78 1.97 -12.05
CA THR A 164 10.90 2.95 -11.38
C THR A 164 11.42 3.23 -9.97
N GLY A 165 11.05 4.38 -9.40
CA GLY A 165 11.55 4.83 -8.10
C GLY A 165 10.83 6.06 -7.58
N THR A 166 9.50 6.05 -7.62
CA THR A 166 8.65 7.17 -7.21
C THR A 166 8.24 7.04 -5.74
N CYS A 167 7.44 6.03 -5.43
CA CYS A 167 6.99 5.58 -4.12
C CYS A 167 6.34 4.19 -4.30
N CYS A 168 6.18 3.41 -3.23
CA CYS A 168 5.82 2.00 -3.34
C CYS A 168 4.44 1.79 -4.00
N GLY A 169 3.47 2.63 -3.63
CA GLY A 169 2.11 2.64 -4.15
C GLY A 169 1.97 3.10 -5.60
N VAL A 170 3.05 3.57 -6.22
CA VAL A 170 3.14 3.84 -7.66
C VAL A 170 4.00 2.81 -8.37
N ASP A 171 5.14 2.47 -7.76
CA ASP A 171 6.12 1.57 -8.36
C ASP A 171 5.58 0.13 -8.52
N TYR A 172 4.92 -0.42 -7.50
CA TYR A 172 4.35 -1.77 -7.58
C TYR A 172 3.25 -1.89 -8.65
N PRO A 173 2.26 -0.97 -8.72
CA PRO A 173 1.33 -0.94 -9.85
C PRO A 173 1.99 -0.84 -11.22
N ARG A 174 3.02 -0.01 -11.37
CA ARG A 174 3.80 0.07 -12.62
C ARG A 174 4.46 -1.26 -12.97
N LEU A 175 5.04 -1.96 -11.99
CA LEU A 175 5.64 -3.29 -12.20
C LEU A 175 4.59 -4.35 -12.55
N ALA A 176 3.46 -4.37 -11.84
CA ALA A 176 2.37 -5.33 -12.04
C ALA A 176 1.66 -5.13 -13.39
N SER A 177 1.57 -3.89 -13.86
CA SER A 177 1.02 -3.52 -15.18
C SER A 177 2.07 -3.62 -16.30
N GLY A 178 3.34 -3.87 -15.93
CA GLY A 178 4.47 -3.92 -16.84
C GLY A 178 4.90 -2.56 -17.41
N GLU A 179 4.45 -1.44 -16.86
CA GLU A 179 4.94 -0.11 -17.22
C GLU A 179 6.43 0.06 -16.84
N ALA A 180 6.87 -0.62 -15.77
CA ALA A 180 8.25 -0.76 -15.36
C ALA A 180 8.65 -2.24 -15.25
N ASP A 181 9.96 -2.51 -15.20
CA ASP A 181 10.51 -3.87 -15.10
C ASP A 181 11.25 -4.13 -13.78
N LEU A 182 11.75 -3.07 -13.13
CA LEU A 182 12.58 -3.17 -11.92
C LEU A 182 12.35 -2.01 -10.94
N ALA A 183 12.30 -2.32 -9.64
CA ALA A 183 12.45 -1.34 -8.57
C ALA A 183 13.35 -1.90 -7.44
N ALA A 184 14.00 -1.01 -6.70
CA ALA A 184 14.86 -1.39 -5.58
C ALA A 184 14.68 -0.44 -4.39
N TYR A 185 14.51 -1.00 -3.20
CA TYR A 185 14.16 -0.26 -1.98
C TYR A 185 15.15 -0.55 -0.85
N LEU A 186 15.53 0.51 -0.12
CA LEU A 186 16.35 0.41 1.10
C LEU A 186 15.49 0.30 2.36
N LYS A 187 14.39 1.06 2.42
CA LYS A 187 13.37 0.92 3.46
C LYS A 187 12.51 -0.30 3.14
N GLN A 188 12.11 -1.04 4.17
CA GLN A 188 11.37 -2.30 4.04
C GLN A 188 10.27 -2.37 5.10
N LYS A 189 9.40 -1.36 5.18
CA LYS A 189 8.29 -1.37 6.13
C LYS A 189 7.15 -2.26 5.62
N PRO A 190 6.43 -2.97 6.50
CA PRO A 190 5.35 -3.85 6.05
C PRO A 190 4.23 -3.13 5.30
N TRP A 191 3.82 -1.95 5.77
CA TRP A 191 2.77 -1.17 5.11
C TRP A 191 3.20 -0.68 3.71
N ASP A 192 4.48 -0.37 3.50
CA ASP A 192 5.04 0.00 2.19
C ASP A 192 5.05 -1.17 1.16
N HIS A 193 5.33 -2.40 1.62
CA HIS A 193 5.72 -3.49 0.71
C HIS A 193 4.81 -4.70 0.68
N LEU A 194 4.04 -4.98 1.74
CA LEU A 194 3.12 -6.11 1.72
C LEU A 194 1.99 -5.94 0.68
N PRO A 195 1.37 -4.74 0.54
CA PRO A 195 0.32 -4.54 -0.46
C PRO A 195 0.84 -4.77 -1.88
N GLY A 196 1.91 -4.06 -2.24
CA GLY A 196 2.51 -4.15 -3.57
C GLY A 196 3.22 -5.47 -3.84
N GLY A 197 3.77 -6.10 -2.81
CA GLY A 197 4.39 -7.42 -2.91
C GLY A 197 3.40 -8.52 -3.28
N LEU A 198 2.20 -8.54 -2.68
CA LEU A 198 1.14 -9.46 -3.08
C LEU A 198 0.66 -9.14 -4.50
N LEU A 199 0.34 -7.87 -4.78
CA LEU A 199 -0.09 -7.43 -6.12
C LEU A 199 0.87 -7.88 -7.22
N LEU A 200 2.16 -7.67 -7.01
CA LEU A 200 3.18 -8.02 -7.99
C LEU A 200 3.32 -9.54 -8.14
N ALA A 201 3.30 -10.30 -7.04
CA ALA A 201 3.38 -11.76 -7.09
C ALA A 201 2.20 -12.37 -7.86
N GLU A 202 0.98 -11.89 -7.59
CA GLU A 202 -0.23 -12.33 -8.28
C GLU A 202 -0.28 -11.89 -9.76
N ALA A 203 0.45 -10.84 -10.13
CA ALA A 203 0.70 -10.44 -11.52
C ALA A 203 1.88 -11.21 -12.17
N GLY A 204 2.43 -12.23 -11.49
CA GLY A 204 3.52 -13.08 -11.97
C GLY A 204 4.94 -12.54 -11.71
N GLY A 205 5.08 -11.39 -11.06
CA GLY A 205 6.35 -10.80 -10.69
C GLY A 205 6.95 -11.39 -9.42
N SER A 206 8.05 -10.79 -8.96
CA SER A 206 8.70 -11.24 -7.73
C SER A 206 9.31 -10.10 -6.91
N VAL A 207 9.35 -10.29 -5.60
CA VAL A 207 10.05 -9.42 -4.65
C VAL A 207 11.06 -10.27 -3.90
N ARG A 208 12.34 -9.89 -3.94
CA ARG A 208 13.43 -10.65 -3.32
C ARG A 208 14.42 -9.71 -2.63
N ARG A 209 14.96 -10.14 -1.50
CA ARG A 209 16.05 -9.42 -0.85
C ARG A 209 17.38 -9.69 -1.58
N TRP A 210 18.14 -8.63 -1.85
CA TRP A 210 19.49 -8.70 -2.41
C TRP A 210 20.40 -7.78 -1.60
N GLY A 211 21.14 -8.38 -0.66
CA GLY A 211 21.92 -7.63 0.34
C GLY A 211 21.03 -6.69 1.18
N PRO A 212 21.30 -5.37 1.22
CA PRO A 212 20.46 -4.41 1.93
C PRO A 212 19.17 -4.06 1.17
N LEU A 213 19.09 -4.38 -0.13
CA LEU A 213 17.99 -3.99 -0.99
C LEU A 213 16.85 -5.01 -0.95
N LEU A 214 15.63 -4.51 -1.07
CA LEU A 214 14.48 -5.27 -1.53
C LEU A 214 14.30 -4.96 -3.02
N VAL A 215 14.39 -5.98 -3.87
CA VAL A 215 14.32 -5.83 -5.32
C VAL A 215 13.00 -6.42 -5.82
N ALA A 216 12.22 -5.60 -6.49
CA ALA A 216 10.96 -5.99 -7.13
C ALA A 216 11.15 -6.06 -8.64
N ARG A 217 10.67 -7.13 -9.27
CA ARG A 217 10.78 -7.39 -10.72
C ARG A 217 9.43 -7.76 -11.31
N SER A 218 9.12 -7.19 -12.47
CA SER A 218 7.91 -7.55 -13.23
C SER A 218 7.95 -9.01 -13.68
N GLY A 219 6.78 -9.62 -13.83
CA GLY A 219 6.60 -11.05 -14.16
C GLY A 219 6.63 -11.40 -15.64
N ARG A 220 7.15 -10.52 -16.51
CA ARG A 220 7.12 -10.74 -17.97
C ARG A 220 7.85 -12.05 -18.31
N GLY A 221 7.15 -12.98 -18.98
CA GLY A 221 7.60 -14.37 -19.18
C GLY A 221 8.97 -14.49 -19.88
N ASP A 222 9.75 -15.49 -19.45
CA ASP A 222 10.99 -15.92 -20.11
C ASP A 222 10.73 -16.77 -21.36
#